data_AF-A0AB73BPE3-F1
#
_entry.id   AF-A0AB73BPE3-F1
#
_cell.length_a   1.000
_cell.length_b   1.000
_cell.length_c   1.000
_cell.angle_alpha   90.00
_cell.angle_beta   90.00
_cell.angle_gamma   90.00
#
_symmetry.space_group_name_H-M   'P 1'
#
loop_
_entity.id
_entity.type
_entity.pdbx_description
1 polymer ?
#
loop_
_entity_poly.entity_id
_entity_poly.type
_entity_poly.pdbx_seq_one_letter_code
_entity_poly.pdbx_strand_id
1 'polypeptide(L)'
;MKFTKPWFEVPNELIKGDEIFFSAEVEQYKINRPDVLKQRDRIWNDAKKKADQIYKRWSKYTDEHKRKNFQLSLTKMKQKQHDILEQAKEDQKKLELVDYGLNKIKKINISKLVKPRHHFERGQYNYEQYKRQGYKYSAWLAARSIKYSQGESVE
;
A
#
# COMPACT_ATOMS: atom_id res chain seq x y z
N MET A 1 -16.63 -24.40 19.30
CA MET A 1 -15.89 -23.31 18.63
C MET A 1 -16.87 -22.58 17.73
N LYS A 2 -17.06 -21.26 17.91
CA LYS A 2 -17.85 -20.46 16.95
C LYS A 2 -16.97 -20.23 15.73
N PHE A 3 -17.25 -20.89 14.62
CA PHE A 3 -16.64 -20.57 13.33
C PHE A 3 -17.08 -19.14 12.97
N THR A 4 -16.16 -18.19 13.07
CA THR A 4 -16.35 -16.86 12.49
C THR A 4 -16.54 -17.04 10.99
N LYS A 5 -17.60 -16.45 10.42
CA LYS A 5 -17.80 -16.46 8.97
C LYS A 5 -16.49 -16.03 8.29
N PRO A 6 -16.07 -16.70 7.20
CA PRO A 6 -14.90 -16.30 6.44
C PRO A 6 -15.00 -14.81 6.08
N TRP A 7 -13.89 -14.08 6.21
CA TRP A 7 -13.86 -12.64 5.90
C TRP A 7 -14.11 -12.36 4.41
N PHE A 8 -13.97 -13.40 3.58
CA PHE A 8 -14.17 -13.39 2.13
C PHE A 8 -14.59 -14.80 1.68
N GLU A 9 -15.61 -14.88 0.82
CA GLU A 9 -16.01 -16.11 0.14
C GLU A 9 -16.12 -15.81 -1.35
N VAL A 10 -15.52 -16.69 -2.17
CA VAL A 10 -15.64 -16.63 -3.62
C VAL A 10 -16.95 -17.34 -3.99
N PRO A 11 -17.78 -16.77 -4.87
CA PRO A 11 -19.06 -17.39 -5.23
C PRO A 11 -18.91 -18.74 -5.93
N ASN A 12 -17.76 -19.01 -6.56
CA ASN A 12 -17.47 -20.24 -7.31
C ASN A 12 -16.07 -20.79 -6.97
N GLU A 13 -15.87 -22.09 -7.15
CA GLU A 13 -14.54 -22.71 -7.11
C GLU A 13 -13.65 -22.15 -8.24
N LEU A 14 -12.42 -21.77 -7.90
CA LEU A 14 -11.48 -21.12 -8.83
C LEU A 14 -10.69 -22.16 -9.62
N ILE A 15 -10.55 -21.94 -10.92
CA ILE A 15 -9.76 -22.80 -11.81
C ILE A 15 -8.43 -22.10 -12.12
N LYS A 16 -7.38 -22.89 -12.34
CA LYS A 16 -6.07 -22.38 -12.78
C LYS A 16 -6.22 -21.53 -14.05
N GLY A 17 -5.85 -20.26 -13.96
CA GLY A 17 -5.92 -19.29 -15.06
C GLY A 17 -7.08 -18.30 -14.98
N ASP A 18 -7.97 -18.45 -14.00
CA ASP A 18 -9.03 -17.48 -13.72
C ASP A 18 -8.47 -16.18 -13.12
N GLU A 19 -9.09 -15.07 -13.50
CA GLU A 19 -8.79 -13.75 -12.93
C GLU A 19 -10.00 -13.25 -12.13
N ILE A 20 -9.73 -12.76 -10.92
CA ILE A 20 -10.73 -12.20 -10.01
C ILE A 20 -10.60 -10.68 -10.03
N PHE A 21 -11.68 -10.02 -10.43
CA PHE A 21 -11.83 -8.57 -10.31
C PHE A 21 -12.74 -8.27 -9.13
N PHE A 22 -12.38 -7.27 -8.34
CA PHE A 22 -13.23 -6.81 -7.24
C PHE A 22 -13.05 -5.32 -7.00
N SER A 23 -14.06 -4.71 -6.39
CA SER A 23 -13.96 -3.37 -5.82
C SER A 23 -13.69 -3.47 -4.33
N ALA A 24 -12.83 -2.61 -3.80
CA ALA A 24 -12.51 -2.58 -2.37
C ALA A 24 -12.95 -1.25 -1.76
N GLU A 25 -13.58 -1.32 -0.60
CA GLU A 25 -13.70 -0.19 0.32
C GLU A 25 -12.54 -0.27 1.30
N VAL A 26 -11.82 0.84 1.39
CA VAL A 26 -10.62 0.99 2.20
C VAL A 26 -10.93 1.97 3.31
N GLU A 27 -10.68 1.57 4.55
CA GLU A 27 -10.77 2.47 5.69
C GLU A 27 -9.40 3.06 6.00
N GLN A 28 -9.37 4.34 6.33
CA GLN A 28 -8.19 5.03 6.79
C GLN A 28 -8.12 4.92 8.31
N TYR A 29 -7.00 4.44 8.83
CA TYR A 29 -6.74 4.49 10.26
C TYR A 29 -5.42 5.22 10.54
N LYS A 30 -5.37 5.90 11.69
CA LYS A 30 -4.16 6.57 12.13
C LYS A 30 -3.09 5.53 12.40
N ILE A 31 -1.92 5.73 11.82
CA ILE A 31 -0.73 4.92 12.07
C ILE A 31 -0.30 5.14 13.51
N ASN A 32 -0.50 4.11 14.34
CA ASN A 32 0.12 4.00 15.67
C ASN A 32 1.43 3.19 15.63
N ARG A 33 2.03 3.02 14.45
CA ARG A 33 3.27 2.26 14.31
C ARG A 33 4.45 3.03 14.94
N PRO A 34 5.10 2.48 15.99
CA PRO A 34 6.13 3.21 16.72
C PRO A 34 7.39 3.53 15.89
N ASP A 35 7.71 2.73 14.88
CA ASP A 35 8.85 2.94 13.98
C ASP A 35 8.67 4.19 13.11
N VAL A 36 7.48 4.39 12.51
CA VAL A 36 7.15 5.57 11.69
C VAL A 36 7.18 6.84 12.54
N LEU A 37 6.60 6.80 13.74
CA LEU A 37 6.62 7.91 14.69
C LEU A 37 8.05 8.28 15.09
N LYS A 38 8.87 7.27 15.46
CA LYS A 38 10.29 7.47 15.78
C LYS A 38 11.08 8.05 14.61
N GLN A 39 10.75 7.66 13.38
CA GLN A 39 11.41 8.20 12.19
C GLN A 39 11.08 9.69 11.98
N ARG A 40 9.80 10.09 12.14
CA ARG A 40 9.41 11.51 12.13
C ARG A 40 10.12 12.32 13.19
N ASP A 41 10.21 11.79 14.41
CA ASP A 41 10.88 12.49 15.52
C ASP A 41 12.38 12.62 15.25
N ARG A 42 13.01 11.59 14.67
CA ARG A 42 14.42 11.64 14.28
C ARG A 42 14.69 12.75 13.26
N ILE A 43 13.88 12.86 12.20
CA ILE A 43 14.01 13.92 11.18
C ILE A 43 14.03 15.30 11.84
N TRP A 44 13.07 15.56 12.73
CA TRP A 44 12.98 16.85 13.42
C TRP A 44 14.16 17.09 14.36
N ASN A 45 14.52 16.09 15.16
CA ASN A 45 15.62 16.21 16.12
C ASN A 45 16.97 16.42 15.42
N ASP A 46 17.20 15.78 14.28
CA ASP A 46 18.41 15.96 13.49
C ASP A 46 18.46 17.34 12.84
N ALA A 47 17.32 17.85 12.34
CA ALA A 47 17.21 19.21 11.83
C ALA A 47 17.49 20.26 12.92
N LYS A 48 16.91 20.07 14.12
CA LYS A 48 17.16 20.94 15.27
C LYS A 48 18.64 20.94 15.66
N LYS A 49 19.26 19.76 15.76
CA LYS A 49 20.71 19.64 16.03
C LYS A 49 21.56 20.37 14.98
N LYS A 50 21.23 20.24 13.69
CA LYS A 50 21.92 20.94 12.61
C LYS A 50 21.76 22.46 12.71
N ALA A 51 20.55 22.94 12.99
CA ALA A 51 20.28 24.36 13.20
C ALA A 51 21.05 24.92 14.40
N ASP A 52 21.11 24.19 15.52
CA ASP A 52 21.87 24.57 16.71
C ASP A 52 23.38 24.60 16.43
N GLN A 53 23.91 23.65 15.66
CA GLN A 53 25.31 23.65 15.23
C GLN A 53 25.65 24.86 14.36
N ILE A 54 24.75 25.27 13.47
CA ILE A 54 24.93 26.48 12.65
C ILE A 54 25.02 27.72 13.53
N TYR A 55 24.16 27.83 14.54
CA TYR A 55 24.25 28.93 15.50
C TYR A 55 25.57 28.91 16.27
N LYS A 56 25.99 27.76 16.80
CA LYS A 56 27.27 27.63 17.54
C LYS A 56 28.47 28.05 16.69
N ARG A 57 28.51 27.62 15.43
CA ARG A 57 29.57 28.00 14.48
C ARG A 57 29.56 29.49 14.18
N TRP A 58 28.37 30.06 13.94
CA TRP A 58 28.20 31.48 13.71
C TRP A 58 28.62 32.31 14.92
N SER A 59 28.19 31.94 16.13
CA SER A 59 28.54 32.63 17.38
C SER A 59 30.06 32.68 17.58
N LYS A 60 30.72 31.52 17.46
CA LYS A 60 32.19 31.44 17.57
C LYS A 60 32.89 32.32 16.53
N TYR A 61 32.44 32.27 15.28
CA TYR A 61 33.00 33.12 14.22
C TYR A 61 32.82 34.61 14.51
N THR A 62 31.65 35.02 15.00
CA THR A 62 31.38 36.42 15.35
C THR A 62 32.18 36.93 16.54
N ASP A 63 32.47 36.06 17.51
CA ASP A 63 33.30 36.39 18.67
C ASP A 63 34.76 36.63 18.25
N GLU A 64 35.28 35.80 17.33
CA GLU A 64 36.66 35.88 16.83
C GLU A 64 36.90 37.04 15.84
N HIS A 65 35.92 37.39 14.99
CA HIS A 65 36.13 38.27 13.82
C HIS A 65 35.57 39.70 13.94
N LYS A 66 35.25 40.18 15.16
CA LYS A 66 34.78 41.55 15.48
C LYS A 66 34.01 42.27 14.34
N ARG A 67 32.71 41.98 14.27
CA ARG A 67 31.61 42.88 13.80
C ARG A 67 31.61 43.47 12.38
N LYS A 68 32.54 43.17 11.44
CA LYS A 68 32.31 43.56 10.04
C LYS A 68 31.12 42.76 9.46
N ASN A 69 30.06 43.46 9.04
CA ASN A 69 28.83 42.91 8.45
C ASN A 69 28.01 41.94 9.34
N PHE A 70 27.99 42.17 10.67
CA PHE A 70 27.25 41.34 11.64
C PHE A 70 25.79 41.11 11.26
N GLN A 71 25.07 42.17 10.86
CA GLN A 71 23.65 42.08 10.51
C GLN A 71 23.41 41.14 9.32
N LEU A 72 24.20 41.27 8.26
CA LEU A 72 24.11 40.40 7.09
C LEU A 72 24.40 38.93 7.45
N SER A 73 25.42 38.71 8.28
CA SER A 73 25.79 37.39 8.77
C SER A 73 24.68 36.76 9.62
N LEU A 74 24.09 37.54 10.53
CA LEU A 74 22.95 37.13 11.36
C LEU A 74 21.74 36.74 10.50
N THR A 75 21.40 37.55 9.49
CA THR A 75 20.29 37.26 8.58
C THR A 75 20.53 35.96 7.81
N LYS A 76 21.73 35.78 7.24
CA LYS A 76 22.10 34.55 6.52
C LYS A 76 22.04 33.32 7.42
N MET A 77 22.49 33.44 8.67
CA MET A 77 22.44 32.35 9.64
C MET A 77 21.00 31.96 9.97
N LYS A 78 20.15 32.94 10.30
CA LYS A 78 18.72 32.70 10.59
C LYS A 78 17.99 32.10 9.40
N GLN A 79 18.29 32.56 8.19
CA GLN A 79 17.69 32.01 6.98
C GLN A 79 18.10 30.55 6.77
N LYS A 80 19.39 30.20 6.93
CA LYS A 80 19.83 28.80 6.89
C LYS A 80 19.14 27.92 7.94
N GLN A 81 18.95 28.41 9.16
CA GLN A 81 18.20 27.67 10.19
C GLN A 81 16.75 27.47 9.78
N HIS A 82 16.11 28.51 9.26
CA HIS A 82 14.74 28.46 8.78
C HIS A 82 14.57 27.42 7.66
N ASP A 83 15.42 27.48 6.63
CA ASP A 83 15.37 26.56 5.49
C ASP A 83 15.51 25.09 5.93
N ILE A 84 16.41 24.81 6.89
CA ILE A 84 16.60 23.46 7.45
C ILE A 84 15.35 22.98 8.18
N LEU A 85 14.72 23.85 8.97
CA LEU A 85 13.54 23.49 9.73
C LEU A 85 12.31 23.34 8.83
N GLU A 86 12.16 24.17 7.80
CA GLU A 86 11.09 24.02 6.80
C GLU A 86 11.26 22.74 5.99
N GLN A 87 12.47 22.42 5.53
CA GLN A 87 12.74 21.16 4.84
C GLN A 87 12.40 19.96 5.72
N ALA A 88 12.73 20.02 7.02
CA ALA A 88 12.39 18.96 7.95
C ALA A 88 10.87 18.80 8.14
N LYS A 89 10.10 19.90 8.14
CA LYS A 89 8.62 19.83 8.16
C LYS A 89 8.09 19.16 6.90
N GLU A 90 8.64 19.48 5.73
CA GLU A 90 8.25 18.82 4.48
C GLU A 90 8.58 17.33 4.49
N ASP A 91 9.78 16.97 4.95
CA ASP A 91 10.19 15.58 5.05
C ASP A 91 9.36 14.79 6.07
N GLN A 92 8.92 15.42 7.16
CA GLN A 92 7.94 14.83 8.08
C GLN A 92 6.56 14.64 7.45
N LYS A 93 6.12 15.51 6.53
CA LYS A 93 4.85 15.38 5.82
C LYS A 93 4.87 14.22 4.81
N LYS A 94 6.02 13.94 4.20
CA LYS A 94 6.21 12.79 3.30
C LYS A 94 6.03 11.45 4.02
N LEU A 95 6.22 11.42 5.33
CA LEU A 95 5.89 10.27 6.18
C LEU A 95 4.41 10.35 6.57
N GLU A 96 3.57 9.76 5.72
CA GLU A 96 2.13 9.65 5.95
C GLU A 96 1.87 8.89 7.27
N LEU A 97 0.96 9.43 8.09
CA LEU A 97 0.49 8.82 9.34
C LEU A 97 -0.87 8.15 9.17
N VAL A 98 -1.22 7.81 7.94
CA VAL A 98 -2.47 7.15 7.58
C VAL A 98 -2.09 5.87 6.86
N ASP A 99 -2.64 4.77 7.34
CA ASP A 99 -2.55 3.48 6.66
C ASP A 99 -3.94 3.09 6.19
N TYR A 100 -3.95 2.24 5.16
CA TYR A 100 -5.11 1.86 4.41
C TYR A 100 -5.43 0.40 4.73
N GLY A 101 -6.49 0.19 5.51
CA GLY A 101 -7.00 -1.14 5.82
C GLY A 101 -8.04 -1.56 4.79
N LEU A 102 -7.88 -2.76 4.22
CA LEU A 102 -8.94 -3.37 3.43
C LEU A 102 -10.11 -3.71 4.37
N ASN A 103 -11.19 -2.94 4.29
CA ASN A 103 -12.36 -3.14 5.14
C ASN A 103 -13.35 -4.12 4.49
N LYS A 104 -13.71 -3.85 3.23
CA LYS A 104 -14.75 -4.63 2.55
C LYS A 104 -14.46 -4.82 1.07
N ILE A 105 -14.58 -6.06 0.61
CA ILE A 105 -14.58 -6.40 -0.81
C ILE A 105 -16.02 -6.42 -1.31
N LYS A 106 -16.28 -5.80 -2.47
CA LYS A 106 -17.58 -5.75 -3.16
C LYS A 106 -17.40 -6.07 -4.64
N LYS A 107 -18.51 -6.42 -5.32
CA LYS A 107 -18.57 -6.62 -6.78
C LYS A 107 -17.50 -7.60 -7.29
N ILE A 108 -17.37 -8.75 -6.64
CA ILE A 108 -16.46 -9.82 -7.06
C ILE A 108 -16.96 -10.37 -8.40
N ASN A 109 -16.10 -10.35 -9.41
CA ASN A 109 -16.35 -10.91 -10.73
C ASN A 109 -15.19 -11.83 -11.09
N ILE A 110 -15.50 -13.00 -11.64
CA ILE A 110 -14.51 -14.02 -12.01
C ILE A 110 -14.58 -14.18 -13.51
N SER A 111 -13.44 -13.98 -14.16
CA SER A 111 -13.31 -14.19 -15.60
C SER A 111 -12.43 -15.40 -15.87
N LYS A 112 -12.90 -16.29 -16.74
CA LYS A 112 -12.15 -17.43 -17.23
C LYS A 112 -11.33 -17.05 -18.46
N LEU A 113 -10.17 -17.68 -18.61
CA LEU A 113 -9.44 -17.62 -19.87
C LEU A 113 -10.20 -18.43 -20.94
N VAL A 114 -10.56 -17.79 -22.03
CA VAL A 114 -11.18 -18.42 -23.20
C VAL A 114 -10.19 -18.32 -24.36
N LYS A 115 -10.10 -19.38 -25.16
CA LYS A 115 -9.28 -19.38 -26.38
C LYS A 115 -10.19 -19.37 -27.62
N PRO A 116 -10.69 -18.21 -28.07
CA PRO A 116 -11.24 -18.10 -29.42
C PRO A 116 -10.18 -18.45 -30.47
N ARG A 117 -10.60 -18.83 -31.69
CA ARG A 117 -9.81 -19.52 -32.74
C ARG A 117 -8.33 -19.11 -32.89
N HIS A 118 -7.97 -17.84 -32.69
CA HIS A 118 -6.61 -17.33 -32.92
C HIS A 118 -6.02 -16.47 -31.79
N HIS A 119 -6.66 -16.35 -30.63
CA HIS A 119 -6.18 -15.50 -29.53
C HIS A 119 -6.78 -15.96 -28.19
N PHE A 120 -6.29 -15.39 -27.08
CA PHE A 120 -6.85 -15.62 -25.75
C PHE A 120 -7.61 -14.38 -25.30
N GLU A 121 -8.80 -14.58 -24.75
CA GLU A 121 -9.64 -13.51 -24.21
C GLU A 121 -10.19 -13.89 -22.83
N ARG A 122 -10.65 -12.89 -22.08
CA ARG A 122 -11.34 -13.09 -20.80
C ARG A 122 -12.85 -13.18 -21.04
N GLY A 123 -13.46 -14.28 -20.60
CA GLY A 123 -14.91 -14.50 -20.69
C GLY A 123 -15.56 -14.63 -19.32
N GLN A 124 -16.82 -14.24 -19.19
CA GLN A 124 -17.60 -14.46 -17.96
C GLN A 124 -18.22 -15.87 -17.94
N TYR A 125 -18.46 -16.38 -16.73
CA TYR A 125 -19.25 -17.60 -16.55
C TYR A 125 -20.74 -17.30 -16.80
N ASN A 126 -21.36 -18.00 -17.75
CA ASN A 126 -22.80 -17.86 -18.03
C ASN A 126 -23.59 -19.00 -17.35
N TYR A 127 -24.06 -18.74 -16.13
CA TYR A 127 -24.80 -19.72 -15.32
C TYR A 127 -26.07 -20.25 -16.00
N GLU A 128 -26.81 -19.42 -16.72
CA GLU A 128 -28.02 -19.85 -17.43
C GLU A 128 -27.71 -20.81 -18.58
N GLN A 129 -26.64 -20.54 -19.32
CA GLN A 129 -26.15 -21.43 -20.37
C GLN A 129 -25.70 -22.77 -19.78
N TYR A 130 -25.07 -22.77 -18.60
CA TYR A 130 -24.69 -24.00 -17.90
C TYR A 130 -25.91 -24.83 -17.47
N LYS A 131 -26.95 -24.18 -16.93
CA LYS A 131 -28.19 -24.84 -16.55
C LYS A 131 -28.89 -25.47 -17.77
N ARG A 132 -28.95 -24.75 -18.90
CA ARG A 132 -29.53 -25.25 -20.16
C ARG A 132 -28.77 -26.44 -20.75
N GLN A 133 -27.46 -26.54 -20.50
CA GLN A 133 -26.63 -27.67 -20.93
C GLN A 133 -26.71 -28.89 -19.98
N GLY A 134 -27.63 -28.87 -19.00
CA GLY A 134 -27.86 -29.99 -18.09
C GLY A 134 -26.68 -30.26 -17.17
N TYR A 135 -25.98 -29.21 -16.72
CA TYR A 135 -24.88 -29.32 -15.76
C TYR A 135 -23.69 -30.18 -16.23
N LYS A 136 -23.56 -30.48 -17.54
CA LYS A 136 -22.45 -31.30 -18.08
C LYS A 136 -21.07 -30.76 -17.70
N TYR A 137 -20.90 -29.44 -17.71
CA TYR A 137 -19.64 -28.81 -17.30
C TYR A 137 -19.43 -28.84 -15.78
N SER A 138 -20.47 -28.63 -14.98
CA SER A 138 -20.37 -28.74 -13.50
C SER A 138 -20.18 -30.18 -13.04
N ALA A 139 -20.70 -31.17 -13.76
CA ALA A 139 -20.40 -32.58 -13.53
C ALA A 139 -18.94 -32.91 -13.88
N TRP A 140 -18.43 -32.36 -14.99
CA TRP A 140 -17.02 -32.45 -15.34
C TRP A 140 -16.11 -31.74 -14.32
N LEU A 141 -16.48 -30.55 -13.84
CA LEU A 141 -15.77 -29.83 -12.80
C LEU A 141 -15.78 -30.60 -11.47
N ALA A 142 -16.93 -31.10 -11.03
CA ALA A 142 -17.03 -31.91 -9.82
C ALA A 142 -16.18 -33.18 -9.92
N ALA A 143 -16.23 -33.88 -11.06
CA ALA A 143 -15.37 -35.04 -11.31
C ALA A 143 -13.87 -34.67 -11.31
N ARG A 144 -13.51 -33.51 -11.85
CA ARG A 144 -12.14 -33.01 -11.87
C ARG A 144 -11.65 -32.57 -10.49
N SER A 145 -12.48 -31.89 -9.69
CA SER A 145 -12.15 -31.50 -8.32
C SER A 145 -12.00 -32.73 -7.41
N ILE A 146 -12.83 -33.77 -7.59
CA ILE A 146 -12.65 -35.05 -6.90
C ILE A 146 -11.29 -35.67 -7.24
N LYS A 147 -10.95 -35.78 -8.54
CA LYS A 147 -9.64 -36.30 -8.98
C LYS A 147 -8.46 -35.49 -8.43
N TYR A 148 -8.57 -34.16 -8.43
CA TYR A 148 -7.54 -33.29 -7.87
C TYR A 148 -7.39 -33.47 -6.35
N SER A 149 -8.51 -33.58 -5.61
CA SER A 149 -8.48 -33.85 -4.16
C SER A 149 -7.86 -35.22 -3.83
N GLN A 150 -7.89 -36.15 -4.78
CA GLN A 150 -7.29 -37.48 -4.69
C GLN A 150 -5.84 -37.54 -5.19
N GLY A 151 -5.27 -36.40 -5.61
CA GLY A 151 -3.87 -36.31 -6.06
C GLY A 151 -3.61 -36.82 -7.47
N GLU A 152 -4.65 -37.06 -8.27
CA GLU A 152 -4.50 -37.51 -9.66
C GLU A 152 -4.18 -36.33 -10.59
N SER A 153 -3.21 -36.51 -11.50
CA SER A 153 -2.89 -35.52 -12.53
C SER A 153 -4.02 -35.45 -13.55
N VAL A 154 -4.61 -34.26 -13.71
CA VAL A 154 -5.67 -34.02 -14.69
C VAL A 154 -5.10 -33.27 -15.89
N GLU A 155 -4.53 -34.04 -16.83
CA GLU A 155 -4.20 -33.59 -18.19
C GLU A 155 -5.46 -33.51 -19.07
#